data_AF-A0A246SNZ8-F1
#
_entry.id   AF-A0A246SNZ8-F1
#
_cell.length_a   1.000
_cell.length_b   1.000
_cell.length_c   1.000
_cell.angle_alpha   90.00
_cell.angle_beta   90.00
_cell.angle_gamma   90.00
#
_symmetry.space_group_name_H-M   'P 1'
#
loop_
_entity.id
_entity.type
_entity.pdbx_description
1 polymer ?
#
loop_
_entity_poly.entity_id
_entity_poly.type
_entity_poly.pdbx_seq_one_letter_code
_entity_poly.pdbx_strand_id
1 'polypeptide(L)'
;MVVGIFRALGVAAMMMALAGCIDRANEPVLLAIGVPVNPPGVAHSICMTDGNAMYGEAKRQYEVRAQLTGYAQADALEAETIARAAAHRQYVACISAQGYRTLYAN
;
A
#
# COMPACT_ATOMS: atom_id res chain seq x y z
N MET A 1 -39.11 1.07 12.23
CA MET A 1 -37.83 0.57 12.77
C MET A 1 -37.26 -0.57 11.92
N VAL A 2 -38.05 -1.57 11.55
CA VAL A 2 -37.60 -2.74 10.74
C VAL A 2 -37.02 -2.36 9.36
N VAL A 3 -37.63 -1.40 8.65
CA VAL A 3 -37.19 -0.95 7.31
C VAL A 3 -35.81 -0.26 7.33
N GLY A 4 -35.43 0.39 8.44
CA GLY A 4 -34.13 1.05 8.58
C GLY A 4 -32.97 0.06 8.72
N ILE A 5 -33.22 -1.05 9.43
CA ILE A 5 -32.22 -2.12 9.64
C ILE A 5 -31.92 -2.83 8.32
N PHE A 6 -32.95 -3.16 7.53
CA PHE A 6 -32.74 -3.79 6.21
C PHE A 6 -32.01 -2.87 5.22
N ARG A 7 -32.27 -1.57 5.27
CA ARG A 7 -31.51 -0.59 4.46
C ARG A 7 -30.05 -0.49 4.88
N ALA A 8 -29.77 -0.46 6.19
CA ALA A 8 -28.41 -0.43 6.70
C ALA A 8 -27.62 -1.70 6.34
N LEU A 9 -28.25 -2.87 6.44
CA LEU A 9 -27.67 -4.14 6.00
C LEU A 9 -27.43 -4.18 4.49
N GLY A 10 -28.33 -3.64 3.68
CA GLY A 10 -28.15 -3.53 2.23
C GLY A 10 -26.96 -2.65 1.85
N VAL A 11 -26.80 -1.50 2.51
CA VAL A 11 -25.65 -0.61 2.30
C VAL A 11 -24.34 -1.27 2.76
N ALA A 12 -24.35 -1.96 3.91
CA ALA A 12 -23.18 -2.68 4.40
C ALA A 12 -22.77 -3.83 3.47
N ALA A 13 -23.74 -4.61 2.98
CA ALA A 13 -23.49 -5.68 2.02
C ALA A 13 -22.97 -5.15 0.68
N MET A 14 -23.49 -4.02 0.21
CA MET A 14 -23.01 -3.36 -1.01
C MET A 14 -21.59 -2.82 -0.81
N MET A 15 -21.28 -2.20 0.32
CA MET A 15 -19.91 -1.77 0.65
C MET A 15 -18.95 -2.96 0.77
N MET A 16 -19.38 -4.10 1.32
CA MET A 16 -18.56 -5.32 1.35
C MET A 16 -18.38 -5.95 -0.04
N ALA A 17 -19.38 -5.88 -0.91
CA ALA A 17 -19.26 -6.34 -2.29
C ALA A 17 -18.33 -5.43 -3.11
N LEU A 18 -18.43 -4.10 -2.95
CA LEU A 18 -17.47 -3.16 -3.52
C LEU A 18 -16.07 -3.31 -2.90
N ALA A 19 -15.97 -3.69 -1.62
CA ALA A 19 -14.71 -4.05 -0.99
C ALA A 19 -14.12 -5.36 -1.56
N GLY A 20 -14.97 -6.30 -1.98
CA GLY A 20 -14.55 -7.49 -2.73
C GLY A 20 -14.04 -7.18 -4.14
N CYS A 21 -14.38 -6.01 -4.68
CA CYS A 21 -13.84 -5.44 -5.92
C CYS A 21 -12.70 -4.44 -5.65
N ILE A 22 -12.17 -4.34 -4.43
CA ILE A 22 -10.86 -3.73 -4.19
C ILE A 22 -9.88 -4.56 -4.99
N ASP A 23 -9.08 -3.91 -5.83
CA ASP A 23 -8.05 -4.47 -6.69
C ASP A 23 -7.20 -5.53 -5.97
N ARG A 24 -7.70 -6.78 -5.94
CA ARG A 24 -6.96 -7.95 -5.46
C ARG A 24 -5.74 -8.23 -6.34
N ALA A 25 -5.67 -7.59 -7.51
CA ALA A 25 -4.51 -7.56 -8.38
C ALA A 25 -3.30 -6.88 -7.72
N ASN A 26 -3.52 -5.90 -6.84
CA ASN A 26 -2.44 -5.17 -6.17
C ASN A 26 -2.24 -5.56 -4.69
N GLU A 27 -3.13 -6.35 -4.11
CA GLU A 27 -2.93 -6.86 -2.75
C GLU A 27 -2.02 -8.10 -2.74
N PRO A 28 -0.81 -8.02 -2.16
CA PRO A 28 0.09 -9.15 -2.13
C PRO A 28 -0.44 -10.25 -1.21
N VAL A 29 -0.44 -11.49 -1.69
CA VAL A 29 -0.60 -12.66 -0.83
C VAL A 29 0.68 -12.85 -0.03
N LEU A 30 0.57 -12.87 1.29
CA LEU A 30 1.70 -13.05 2.20
C LEU A 30 1.90 -14.53 2.51
N LEU A 31 2.88 -15.15 1.86
CA LEU A 31 3.26 -16.54 2.11
C LEU A 31 4.27 -16.60 3.26
N ALA A 32 3.94 -17.28 4.35
CA ALA A 32 4.89 -17.51 5.44
C ALA A 32 6.01 -18.44 4.97
N ILE A 33 7.27 -17.99 5.07
CA ILE A 33 8.45 -18.81 4.74
C ILE A 33 9.19 -19.26 6.01
N GLY A 34 8.99 -18.55 7.13
CA GLY A 34 9.57 -18.87 8.43
C GLY A 34 8.52 -18.87 9.54
N VAL A 35 8.94 -18.56 10.77
CA VAL A 35 8.04 -18.30 11.90
C VAL A 35 7.70 -16.80 11.88
N PRO A 36 6.47 -16.40 11.49
CA PRO A 36 6.15 -14.99 11.39
C PRO A 36 6.15 -14.32 12.75
N VAL A 37 6.70 -13.11 12.82
CA VAL A 37 6.72 -12.32 14.06
C VAL A 37 5.34 -11.79 14.39
N ASN A 38 4.54 -11.49 13.36
CA ASN A 38 3.19 -10.96 13.49
C ASN A 38 2.23 -11.71 12.54
N PRO A 39 0.92 -11.76 12.85
CA PRO A 39 -0.09 -12.20 11.90
C PRO A 39 -0.04 -11.40 10.59
N PRO A 40 -0.46 -11.98 9.46
CA PRO A 40 -0.24 -11.39 8.14
C PRO A 40 -0.92 -10.02 7.98
N GLY A 41 -2.13 -9.82 8.52
CA GLY A 41 -2.81 -8.52 8.47
C GLY A 41 -2.09 -7.42 9.26
N VAL A 42 -1.44 -7.79 10.37
CA VAL A 42 -0.65 -6.85 11.20
C VAL A 42 0.69 -6.54 10.53
N ALA A 43 1.37 -7.55 10.01
CA ALA A 43 2.59 -7.35 9.24
C ALA A 43 2.33 -6.46 8.00
N HIS A 44 1.22 -6.71 7.29
CA HIS A 44 0.81 -5.88 6.16
C HIS A 44 0.60 -4.42 6.55
N SER A 45 -0.17 -4.15 7.62
CA SER A 45 -0.48 -2.77 8.01
C SER A 45 0.76 -1.99 8.45
N ILE A 46 1.64 -2.59 9.26
CA ILE A 46 2.90 -1.98 9.69
C ILE A 46 3.80 -1.68 8.47
N CYS A 47 3.98 -2.67 7.59
CA CYS A 47 4.85 -2.49 6.44
C CYS A 47 4.26 -1.53 5.39
N MET A 48 2.93 -1.43 5.29
CA MET A 48 2.26 -0.41 4.48
C MET A 48 2.53 0.99 5.04
N THR A 49 2.48 1.18 6.36
CA THR A 49 2.79 2.48 6.97
C THR A 49 4.23 2.92 6.71
N ASP A 50 5.19 2.00 6.80
CA ASP A 50 6.59 2.26 6.48
C ASP A 50 6.79 2.59 4.99
N GLY A 51 6.12 1.83 4.10
CA GLY A 51 6.11 2.10 2.67
C GLY A 51 5.56 3.49 2.33
N ASN A 52 4.46 3.90 2.97
CA ASN A 52 3.86 5.22 2.78
C ASN A 52 4.74 6.36 3.31
N ALA A 53 5.43 6.14 4.42
CA ALA A 53 6.41 7.10 4.91
C ALA A 53 7.56 7.29 3.90
N MET A 54 8.07 6.18 3.33
CA MET A 54 9.09 6.23 2.30
C MET A 54 8.60 6.84 0.98
N TYR A 55 7.33 6.63 0.61
CA TYR A 55 6.71 7.29 -0.53
C TYR A 55 6.78 8.82 -0.39
N GLY A 56 6.35 9.33 0.76
CA GLY A 56 6.34 10.77 1.04
C GLY A 56 7.75 11.36 1.05
N GLU A 57 8.70 10.66 1.67
CA GLU A 57 10.10 11.10 1.72
C GLU A 57 10.75 11.07 0.33
N ALA A 58 10.54 10.03 -0.47
CA ALA A 58 11.06 9.96 -1.83
C ALA A 58 10.51 11.08 -2.72
N LYS A 59 9.22 11.39 -2.61
CA LYS A 59 8.61 12.51 -3.33
C LYS A 59 9.20 13.86 -2.90
N ARG A 60 9.35 14.07 -1.60
CA ARG A 60 10.00 15.28 -1.05
C ARG A 60 11.44 15.43 -1.56
N GLN A 61 12.21 14.34 -1.57
CA GLN A 61 13.59 14.36 -2.08
C GLN A 61 13.64 14.68 -3.57
N TYR A 62 12.68 14.17 -4.35
CA TYR A 62 12.58 14.51 -5.77
C TYR A 62 12.29 15.99 -6.00
N GLU A 63 11.33 16.56 -5.26
CA GLU A 63 10.99 17.99 -5.32
C GLU A 63 12.19 18.88 -4.97
N VAL A 64 12.92 18.54 -3.90
CA VAL A 64 14.13 19.26 -3.49
C VAL A 64 15.21 19.18 -4.58
N ARG A 65 15.42 18.00 -5.19
CA ARG A 65 16.39 17.85 -6.28
C ARG A 65 15.99 18.66 -7.52
N ALA A 66 14.71 18.69 -7.87
CA ALA A 66 14.22 19.49 -9.00
C ALA A 66 14.51 20.99 -8.79
N GLN A 67 14.27 21.50 -7.58
CA GLN A 67 14.59 22.89 -7.22
C GLN A 67 16.10 23.19 -7.31
N LEU A 68 16.96 22.28 -6.85
CA LEU A 68 18.42 22.48 -6.87
C LEU A 68 19.02 22.39 -8.28
N THR A 69 18.40 21.62 -9.17
CA THR A 69 18.88 21.42 -10.55
C THR A 69 18.35 22.48 -11.53
N GLY A 70 17.54 23.43 -11.06
CA GLY A 70 17.02 24.54 -11.87
C GLY A 70 15.84 24.15 -12.77
N TYR A 71 15.29 22.93 -12.64
CA TYR A 71 14.05 22.58 -13.29
C TYR A 71 12.87 23.25 -12.58
N ALA A 72 12.13 24.10 -13.30
CA ALA A 72 11.03 24.90 -12.77
C ALA A 72 9.83 24.04 -12.28
N GLN A 73 9.68 22.83 -12.81
CA GLN A 73 8.71 21.84 -12.37
C GLN A 73 9.35 20.45 -12.32
N ALA A 74 9.21 19.80 -11.17
CA ALA A 74 9.39 18.36 -11.04
C ALA A 74 8.37 17.65 -11.95
N ASP A 75 8.82 16.77 -12.85
CA ASP A 75 7.90 15.90 -13.59
C ASP A 75 7.10 15.06 -12.59
N ALA A 76 5.79 15.28 -12.55
CA ALA A 76 4.90 14.64 -11.60
C ALA A 76 4.83 13.12 -11.82
N LEU A 77 4.92 12.65 -13.06
CA LEU A 77 4.87 11.23 -13.39
C LEU A 77 6.18 10.55 -12.94
N GLU A 78 7.31 11.18 -13.20
CA GLU A 78 8.62 10.67 -12.75
C GLU A 78 8.71 10.66 -11.21
N ALA A 79 8.27 11.73 -10.54
CA ALA A 79 8.20 11.80 -9.09
C ALA A 79 7.36 10.66 -8.50
N GLU A 80 6.19 10.40 -9.09
CA GLU A 80 5.28 9.35 -8.64
C GLU A 80 5.85 7.95 -8.86
N THR A 81 6.46 7.68 -10.01
CA THR A 81 7.07 6.38 -10.31
C THR A 81 8.24 6.07 -9.38
N ILE A 82 9.11 7.04 -9.11
CA ILE A 82 10.24 6.90 -8.17
C ILE A 82 9.71 6.66 -6.75
N ALA A 83 8.73 7.46 -6.31
CA ALA A 83 8.17 7.35 -4.98
C ALA A 83 7.45 6.00 -4.77
N ARG A 84 6.67 5.52 -5.75
CA ARG A 84 6.04 4.19 -5.70
C ARG A 84 7.07 3.08 -5.67
N ALA A 85 8.13 3.18 -6.47
CA ALA A 85 9.20 2.18 -6.47
C ALA A 85 9.95 2.13 -5.12
N ALA A 86 10.21 3.29 -4.51
CA ALA A 86 10.84 3.38 -3.19
C ALA A 86 9.93 2.77 -2.10
N ALA A 87 8.65 3.14 -2.09
CA ALA A 87 7.65 2.60 -1.18
C ALA A 87 7.53 1.07 -1.30
N HIS A 88 7.48 0.55 -2.52
CA HIS A 88 7.39 -0.88 -2.78
C HIS A 88 8.61 -1.64 -2.25
N ARG A 89 9.83 -1.13 -2.46
CA ARG A 89 11.06 -1.74 -1.93
C ARG A 89 11.04 -1.78 -0.39
N GLN A 90 10.62 -0.69 0.24
CA GLN A 90 10.51 -0.62 1.69
C GLN A 90 9.49 -1.63 2.22
N TYR A 91 8.33 -1.69 1.58
CA TYR A 91 7.26 -2.63 1.93
C TYR A 91 7.76 -4.09 1.85
N VAL A 92 8.38 -4.48 0.72
CA VAL A 92 8.89 -5.85 0.52
C VAL A 92 9.99 -6.19 1.54
N ALA A 93 10.90 -5.25 1.81
CA ALA A 93 11.93 -5.43 2.82
C ALA A 93 11.32 -5.66 4.22
N CYS A 94 10.37 -4.83 4.64
CA CYS A 94 9.66 -4.99 5.91
C CYS A 94 8.93 -6.35 5.99
N ILE A 95 8.19 -6.72 4.95
CA ILE A 95 7.46 -8.00 4.91
C ILE A 95 8.41 -9.20 5.00
N SER A 96 9.56 -9.13 4.31
CA SER A 96 10.59 -10.18 4.41
C SER A 96 11.15 -10.30 5.83
N ALA A 97 11.34 -9.19 6.53
CA ALA A 97 11.77 -9.18 7.93
C ALA A 97 10.69 -9.73 8.88
N GLN A 98 9.41 -9.64 8.51
CA GLN A 98 8.29 -10.25 9.25
C GLN A 98 8.16 -11.77 9.00
N GLY A 99 8.98 -12.36 8.12
CA GLY A 99 8.99 -13.80 7.83
C GLY A 99 8.09 -14.22 6.66
N TYR A 100 7.68 -13.26 5.82
CA TYR A 100 6.77 -13.47 4.69
C TYR A 100 7.43 -13.22 3.33
N ARG A 101 6.94 -13.91 2.30
CA ARG A 101 7.13 -13.57 0.88
C ARG A 101 5.89 -12.86 0.36
N THR A 102 6.07 -11.78 -0.39
CA THR A 102 5.00 -11.22 -1.20
C THR A 102 4.83 -12.04 -2.49
N LEU A 103 3.59 -12.46 -2.77
CA LEU A 103 3.19 -13.04 -4.05
C LEU A 103 2.11 -12.14 -4.65
N TYR A 104 2.36 -11.62 -5.84
CA TYR A 104 1.39 -10.82 -6.58
C TYR A 104 0.66 -11.74 -7.56
N ALA A 105 -0.66 -11.58 -7.68
CA ALA A 105 -1.41 -12.26 -8.72
C ALA A 105 -1.01 -11.63 -10.07
N ASN A 106 -0.53 -12.47 -10.99
CA ASN A 106 -0.29 -12.08 -12.39
C ASN A 106 -1.59 -12.19 -13.19
#